data_AF-A0A841VTV8-F1
#
_entry.id   AF-A0A841VTV8-F1
#
_cell.length_a   1.000
_cell.length_b   1.000
_cell.length_c   1.000
_cell.angle_alpha   90.00
_cell.angle_beta   90.00
_cell.angle_gamma   90.00
#
_symmetry.space_group_name_H-M   'P 1'
#
loop_
_entity.id
_entity.type
_entity.pdbx_description
1 polymer ?
#
loop_
_entity_poly.entity_id
_entity_poly.type
_entity_poly.pdbx_seq_one_letter_code
_entity_poly.pdbx_strand_id
1 'polypeptide(L)'
;MSDSTSKRPAVFIEKMMPVQVLNEQVNFEHGGNPFKGLHRWYSRKPLSFSRASVLASLLPADITMQEFEYLLGLVPGKEVKLYKTPPNSVQIKKVHDYCEKVWGTRTPTVLDAFAGGGSIPFEAARYGLNVLASDLNPVAVVTMKAAMEYPLKFGPDLQQDIDKWVKWVGDEAEKRLAEFFPSLPGETVQYYLWAHTVVCPNCESIVPLSPNWWLDKSSSAIKKAQLAAIKPISNPDEKKVDFDLVKGKKGNGSTIITADGEYDPDIAVTISRSVGKCPNCHNIIEDDVIKSQAKINGLGHQLYAVASKIGNNYLTF
;
A
#
# COMPACT_ATOMS: atom_id res chain seq x y z
N MET A 1 -52.22 19.14 -6.55
CA MET A 1 -50.90 19.23 -5.86
C MET A 1 -50.11 20.27 -6.62
N SER A 2 -49.85 21.41 -5.99
CA SER A 2 -49.08 22.49 -6.61
C SER A 2 -47.67 21.99 -6.91
N ASP A 3 -47.30 22.05 -8.19
CA ASP A 3 -45.98 21.71 -8.70
C ASP A 3 -44.99 22.80 -8.25
N SER A 4 -44.55 22.73 -6.99
CA SER A 4 -43.44 23.53 -6.50
C SER A 4 -42.15 22.75 -6.77
N THR A 5 -41.75 22.61 -8.03
CA THR A 5 -40.36 22.31 -8.35
C THR A 5 -39.54 23.52 -7.90
N SER A 6 -39.20 23.56 -6.62
CA SER A 6 -38.06 24.29 -6.11
C SER A 6 -36.90 23.94 -7.05
N LYS A 7 -36.47 24.89 -7.88
CA LYS A 7 -35.34 24.67 -8.77
C LYS A 7 -34.15 24.39 -7.88
N ARG A 8 -33.65 23.15 -7.95
CA ARG A 8 -32.40 22.73 -7.30
C ARG A 8 -31.33 23.80 -7.57
N PRO A 9 -30.60 24.27 -6.54
CA PRO A 9 -29.53 25.23 -6.74
C PRO A 9 -28.49 24.69 -7.73
N ALA A 10 -28.02 25.54 -8.64
CA ALA A 10 -26.91 25.20 -9.52
C ALA A 10 -25.60 25.22 -8.71
N VAL A 11 -24.78 24.18 -8.84
CA VAL A 11 -23.56 23.98 -8.04
C VAL A 11 -22.30 23.98 -8.89
N PHE A 12 -21.15 24.25 -8.26
CA PHE A 12 -19.87 24.47 -8.95
C PHE A 12 -19.48 23.33 -9.90
N ILE A 13 -19.68 22.07 -9.49
CA ILE A 13 -19.34 20.88 -10.29
C ILE A 13 -20.08 20.82 -11.63
N GLU A 14 -21.23 21.47 -11.75
CA GLU A 14 -22.04 21.52 -12.99
C GLU A 14 -21.46 22.49 -14.02
N LYS A 15 -20.57 23.41 -13.60
CA LYS A 15 -19.94 24.39 -14.49
C LYS A 15 -18.45 24.14 -14.70
N MET A 16 -17.70 23.85 -13.66
CA MET A 16 -16.25 23.73 -13.75
C MET A 16 -15.62 22.93 -12.61
N MET A 17 -14.40 22.45 -12.85
CA MET A 17 -13.55 21.78 -11.85
C MET A 17 -12.07 22.11 -12.14
N PRO A 18 -11.21 22.29 -11.12
CA PRO A 18 -9.79 22.59 -11.30
C PRO A 18 -8.96 21.33 -11.66
N VAL A 19 -9.19 20.76 -12.84
CA VAL A 19 -8.63 19.45 -13.23
C VAL A 19 -7.11 19.40 -13.15
N GLN A 20 -6.41 20.44 -13.60
CA GLN A 20 -4.94 20.49 -13.57
C GLN A 20 -4.40 20.42 -12.13
N VAL A 21 -4.93 21.28 -11.25
CA VAL A 21 -4.56 21.31 -9.83
C VAL A 21 -4.90 19.98 -9.15
N LEU A 22 -6.04 19.36 -9.47
CA LEU A 22 -6.41 18.06 -8.90
C LEU A 22 -5.46 16.95 -9.36
N ASN A 23 -5.02 16.95 -10.61
CA ASN A 23 -4.04 15.97 -11.09
C ASN A 23 -2.71 16.07 -10.32
N GLU A 24 -2.23 17.29 -10.05
CA GLU A 24 -1.04 17.52 -9.23
C GLU A 24 -1.23 17.02 -7.79
N GLN A 25 -2.38 17.31 -7.18
CA GLN A 25 -2.68 16.87 -5.81
C GLN A 25 -2.80 15.35 -5.70
N VAL A 26 -3.41 14.69 -6.69
CA VAL A 26 -3.49 13.23 -6.78
C VAL A 26 -2.09 12.63 -6.90
N ASN A 27 -1.18 13.26 -7.67
CA ASN A 27 0.19 12.79 -7.77
C ASN A 27 0.94 12.82 -6.43
N PHE A 28 0.69 13.83 -5.58
CA PHE A 28 1.27 13.86 -4.22
C PHE A 28 0.78 12.72 -3.30
N GLU A 29 -0.39 12.13 -3.59
CA GLU A 29 -0.98 11.03 -2.81
C GLU A 29 -0.44 9.64 -3.14
N HIS A 30 0.35 9.51 -4.21
CA HIS A 30 0.99 8.24 -4.53
C HIS A 30 2.05 7.84 -3.50
N GLY A 31 2.60 8.81 -2.74
CA GLY A 31 3.66 8.60 -1.73
C GLY A 31 3.20 8.11 -0.35
N GLY A 32 1.95 7.69 -0.18
CA GLY A 32 1.43 7.15 1.09
C GLY A 32 0.52 8.14 1.82
N ASN A 33 -0.75 7.76 1.94
CA ASN A 33 -1.82 8.53 2.58
C ASN A 33 -2.13 7.85 3.93
N PRO A 34 -2.16 8.58 5.08
CA PRO A 34 -2.45 7.98 6.39
C PRO A 34 -3.75 7.15 6.41
N PHE A 35 -4.76 7.61 5.68
CA PHE A 35 -6.03 6.91 5.51
C PHE A 35 -5.90 5.63 4.65
N LYS A 36 -4.94 5.56 3.71
CA LYS A 36 -4.57 4.32 2.99
C LYS A 36 -3.86 3.32 3.90
N GLY A 37 -3.16 3.79 4.93
CA GLY A 37 -2.40 2.94 5.87
C GLY A 37 -3.27 2.09 6.79
N LEU A 38 -4.48 2.55 7.13
CA LEU A 38 -5.40 1.81 8.02
C LEU A 38 -5.86 0.48 7.42
N HIS A 39 -6.22 0.48 6.13
CA HIS A 39 -6.61 -0.72 5.40
C HIS A 39 -6.48 -0.49 3.90
N ARG A 40 -5.90 -1.46 3.18
CA ARG A 40 -5.76 -1.39 1.71
C ARG A 40 -7.09 -1.69 1.04
N TRP A 41 -7.69 -0.68 0.40
CA TRP A 41 -8.92 -0.81 -0.37
C TRP A 41 -8.66 -0.63 -1.86
N TYR A 42 -9.11 -1.58 -2.68
CA TYR A 42 -8.74 -1.70 -4.11
C TYR A 42 -9.20 -0.54 -5.00
N SER A 43 -10.29 0.14 -4.64
CA SER A 43 -10.84 1.26 -5.42
C SER A 43 -10.92 2.56 -4.60
N ARG A 44 -9.95 2.80 -3.72
CA ARG A 44 -9.95 4.02 -2.90
C ARG A 44 -9.61 5.24 -3.75
N LYS A 45 -10.54 6.19 -3.85
CA LYS A 45 -10.34 7.47 -4.54
C LYS A 45 -9.36 8.36 -3.77
N PRO A 46 -8.51 9.15 -4.46
CA PRO A 46 -7.65 10.14 -3.81
C PRO A 46 -8.45 11.11 -2.95
N LEU A 47 -7.93 11.46 -1.77
CA LEU A 47 -8.62 12.34 -0.82
C LEU A 47 -8.78 13.75 -1.37
N SER A 48 -7.76 14.30 -2.02
CA SER A 48 -7.80 15.61 -2.68
C SER A 48 -8.95 15.71 -3.70
N PHE A 49 -9.11 14.67 -4.52
CA PHE A 49 -10.20 14.58 -5.49
C PHE A 49 -11.56 14.45 -4.79
N SER A 50 -11.69 13.54 -3.81
CA SER A 50 -12.93 13.38 -3.04
C SER A 50 -13.35 14.66 -2.32
N ARG A 51 -12.38 15.41 -1.75
CA ARG A 51 -12.62 16.71 -1.13
C ARG A 51 -13.20 17.71 -2.12
N ALA A 52 -12.57 17.83 -3.29
CA ALA A 52 -13.02 18.72 -4.33
C ALA A 52 -14.43 18.34 -4.83
N SER A 53 -14.72 17.04 -4.99
CA SER A 53 -16.06 16.57 -5.34
C SER A 53 -17.12 16.95 -4.31
N VAL A 54 -16.82 16.81 -3.01
CA VAL A 54 -17.73 17.22 -1.92
C VAL A 54 -18.01 18.72 -2.01
N LEU A 55 -16.97 19.56 -2.03
CA LEU A 55 -17.14 21.01 -2.07
C LEU A 55 -17.84 21.47 -3.34
N ALA A 56 -17.46 20.93 -4.50
CA ALA A 56 -18.02 21.33 -5.78
C ALA A 56 -19.51 20.95 -5.92
N SER A 57 -19.96 19.94 -5.16
CA SER A 57 -21.36 19.53 -5.10
C SER A 57 -22.20 20.37 -4.13
N LEU A 58 -21.57 21.19 -3.27
CA LEU A 58 -22.23 21.98 -2.23
C LEU A 58 -22.15 23.49 -2.47
N LEU A 59 -21.06 23.96 -3.08
CA LEU A 59 -20.80 25.38 -3.31
C LEU A 59 -21.57 25.89 -4.54
N PRO A 60 -22.01 27.16 -4.54
CA PRO A 60 -22.84 27.71 -5.61
C PRO A 60 -22.05 27.79 -6.93
N ALA A 61 -22.74 27.66 -8.06
CA ALA A 61 -22.12 27.62 -9.38
C ALA A 61 -21.48 28.94 -9.85
N ASP A 62 -21.58 30.03 -9.09
CA ASP A 62 -21.00 31.34 -9.40
C ASP A 62 -19.78 31.67 -8.53
N ILE A 63 -19.36 30.76 -7.63
CA ILE A 63 -18.12 30.93 -6.86
C ILE A 63 -16.91 30.98 -7.81
N THR A 64 -15.96 31.86 -7.51
CA THR A 64 -14.74 31.99 -8.31
C THR A 64 -13.81 30.81 -8.08
N MET A 65 -12.95 30.51 -9.07
CA MET A 65 -11.95 29.45 -8.92
C MET A 65 -11.01 29.73 -7.74
N GLN A 66 -10.64 30.99 -7.53
CA GLN A 66 -9.76 31.39 -6.43
C GLN A 66 -10.40 31.13 -5.06
N GLU A 67 -11.69 31.46 -4.88
CA GLU A 67 -12.39 31.16 -3.63
C GLU A 67 -12.56 29.63 -3.48
N PHE A 68 -12.88 28.89 -4.56
CA PHE A 68 -12.96 27.44 -4.51
C PHE A 68 -11.65 26.78 -4.07
N GLU A 69 -10.52 27.15 -4.68
CA GLU A 69 -9.19 26.65 -4.32
C GLU A 69 -8.81 27.01 -2.88
N TYR A 70 -9.15 28.22 -2.44
CA TYR A 70 -8.97 28.63 -1.05
C TYR A 70 -9.78 27.76 -0.07
N LEU A 71 -11.06 27.48 -0.37
CA LEU A 71 -11.92 26.62 0.45
C LEU A 71 -11.50 25.16 0.42
N LEU A 72 -10.90 24.71 -0.69
CA LEU A 72 -10.31 23.38 -0.83
C LEU A 72 -9.10 23.17 0.10
N GLY A 73 -8.43 24.26 0.49
CA GLY A 73 -7.27 24.24 1.39
C GLY A 73 -5.97 24.69 0.73
N LEU A 74 -6.01 25.18 -0.52
CA LEU A 74 -4.82 25.65 -1.22
C LEU A 74 -4.46 27.07 -0.80
N VAL A 75 -3.16 27.36 -0.85
CA VAL A 75 -2.62 28.69 -0.51
C VAL A 75 -1.72 29.14 -1.66
N PRO A 76 -1.98 30.32 -2.26
CA PRO A 76 -1.15 30.84 -3.34
C PRO A 76 0.33 30.89 -2.95
N GLY A 77 1.19 30.37 -3.84
CA GLY A 77 2.65 30.36 -3.65
C GLY A 77 3.18 29.35 -2.64
N LYS A 78 2.37 28.43 -2.12
CA LYS A 78 2.81 27.36 -1.21
C LYS A 78 2.46 25.98 -1.75
N GLU A 79 3.41 25.05 -1.70
CA GLU A 79 3.12 23.63 -1.95
C GLU A 79 2.29 23.07 -0.79
N VAL A 80 1.01 22.80 -1.04
CA VAL A 80 0.11 22.16 -0.09
C VAL A 80 -0.19 20.76 -0.57
N LYS A 81 -0.19 19.79 0.35
CA LYS A 81 -0.60 18.39 0.09
C LYS A 81 -1.94 18.15 0.75
N LEU A 82 -3.03 18.33 0.01
CA LEU A 82 -4.40 18.35 0.55
C LEU A 82 -4.75 17.09 1.37
N TYR A 83 -4.24 15.93 0.99
CA TYR A 83 -4.49 14.69 1.73
C TYR A 83 -3.93 14.68 3.16
N LYS A 84 -2.86 15.45 3.43
CA LYS A 84 -2.23 15.63 4.74
C LYS A 84 -2.74 16.87 5.48
N THR A 85 -3.20 17.87 4.75
CA THR A 85 -3.61 19.16 5.33
C THR A 85 -5.14 19.26 5.35
N PRO A 86 -5.79 19.05 6.51
CA PRO A 86 -7.23 19.28 6.64
C PRO A 86 -7.56 20.79 6.52
N PRO A 87 -8.80 21.15 6.16
CA PRO A 87 -9.23 22.55 6.16
C PRO A 87 -9.18 23.14 7.57
N ASN A 88 -8.83 24.43 7.68
CA ASN A 88 -8.83 25.14 8.95
C ASN A 88 -10.24 25.65 9.33
N SER A 89 -10.42 26.10 10.57
CA SER A 89 -11.71 26.57 11.09
C SER A 89 -12.30 27.75 10.31
N VAL A 90 -11.47 28.63 9.73
CA VAL A 90 -11.91 29.77 8.92
C VAL A 90 -12.50 29.29 7.59
N GLN A 91 -11.81 28.36 6.92
CA GLN A 91 -12.30 27.71 5.69
C GLN A 91 -13.60 26.94 5.94
N ILE A 92 -13.65 26.14 7.02
CA ILE A 92 -14.85 25.38 7.40
C ILE A 92 -16.03 26.32 7.65
N LYS A 93 -15.83 27.40 8.42
CA LYS A 93 -16.88 28.38 8.69
C LYS A 93 -17.41 29.01 7.39
N LYS A 94 -16.52 29.38 6.45
CA LYS A 94 -16.93 29.92 5.15
C LYS A 94 -17.73 28.90 4.33
N VAL A 95 -17.31 27.63 4.30
CA VAL A 95 -18.08 26.56 3.63
C VAL A 95 -19.49 26.45 4.25
N HIS A 96 -19.61 26.47 5.57
CA HIS A 96 -20.91 26.47 6.25
C HIS A 96 -21.75 27.71 5.94
N ASP A 97 -21.14 28.90 5.85
CA ASP A 97 -21.83 30.14 5.49
C ASP A 97 -22.34 30.11 4.04
N TYR A 98 -21.61 29.47 3.11
CA TYR A 98 -22.11 29.16 1.77
C TYR A 98 -23.23 28.13 1.80
N CYS A 99 -23.09 27.07 2.60
CA CYS A 99 -24.12 26.03 2.70
C CYS A 99 -25.45 26.58 3.23
N GLU A 100 -25.41 27.46 4.24
CA GLU A 100 -26.60 28.13 4.76
C GLU A 100 -27.35 28.90 3.66
N LYS A 101 -26.60 29.64 2.82
CA LYS A 101 -27.18 30.42 1.72
C LYS A 101 -27.76 29.56 0.60
N VAL A 102 -27.12 28.45 0.27
CA VAL A 102 -27.49 27.59 -0.86
C VAL A 102 -28.56 26.57 -0.48
N TRP A 103 -28.45 25.98 0.71
CA TRP A 103 -29.25 24.83 1.16
C TRP A 103 -30.16 25.13 2.35
N GLY A 104 -30.10 26.34 2.92
CA GLY A 104 -30.86 26.70 4.12
C GLY A 104 -30.38 26.01 5.40
N THR A 105 -29.17 25.43 5.38
CA THR A 105 -28.54 24.80 6.53
C THR A 105 -27.02 24.86 6.44
N ARG A 106 -26.36 25.13 7.56
CA ARG A 106 -24.90 25.18 7.69
C ARG A 106 -24.23 23.84 7.42
N THR A 107 -24.92 22.74 7.70
CA THR A 107 -24.38 21.37 7.66
C THR A 107 -25.32 20.44 6.88
N PRO A 108 -25.44 20.63 5.54
CA PRO A 108 -26.23 19.74 4.71
C PRO A 108 -25.72 18.30 4.81
N THR A 109 -26.62 17.34 4.62
CA THR A 109 -26.27 15.92 4.67
C THR A 109 -25.65 15.46 3.36
N VAL A 110 -24.43 14.93 3.43
CA VAL A 110 -23.75 14.24 2.33
C VAL A 110 -24.00 12.74 2.47
N LEU A 111 -24.68 12.16 1.48
CA LEU A 111 -24.91 10.72 1.39
C LEU A 111 -23.97 10.10 0.34
N ASP A 112 -23.15 9.15 0.76
CA ASP A 112 -22.42 8.24 -0.14
C ASP A 112 -22.92 6.81 0.05
N ALA A 113 -23.78 6.36 -0.87
CA ALA A 113 -24.42 5.04 -0.80
C ALA A 113 -23.49 3.88 -1.21
N PHE A 114 -22.31 4.18 -1.76
CA PHE A 114 -21.34 3.20 -2.28
C PHE A 114 -19.92 3.60 -1.85
N ALA A 115 -19.76 3.87 -0.56
CA ALA A 115 -18.62 4.60 -0.04
C ALA A 115 -17.30 3.80 -0.08
N GLY A 116 -17.38 2.47 -0.14
CA GLY A 116 -16.23 1.57 -0.19
C GLY A 116 -15.18 1.92 0.85
N GLY A 117 -14.03 2.39 0.37
CA GLY A 117 -12.90 2.75 1.23
C GLY A 117 -13.10 4.01 2.07
N GLY A 118 -14.17 4.79 1.87
CA GLY A 118 -14.58 5.91 2.72
C GLY A 118 -14.05 7.30 2.36
N SER A 119 -13.44 7.52 1.19
CA SER A 119 -12.76 8.80 0.88
C SER A 119 -13.69 10.02 0.85
N ILE A 120 -14.86 9.92 0.20
CA ILE A 120 -15.86 11.00 0.13
C ILE A 120 -16.44 11.32 1.52
N PRO A 121 -16.97 10.34 2.28
CA PRO A 121 -17.50 10.63 3.61
C PRO A 121 -16.42 11.15 4.57
N PHE A 122 -15.18 10.69 4.45
CA PHE A 122 -14.06 11.18 5.26
C PHE A 122 -13.76 12.65 5.01
N GLU A 123 -13.72 13.08 3.75
CA GLU A 123 -13.49 14.48 3.42
C GLU A 123 -14.70 15.35 3.75
N ALA A 124 -15.94 14.85 3.62
CA ALA A 124 -17.11 15.58 4.08
C ALA A 124 -17.10 15.80 5.60
N ALA A 125 -16.72 14.76 6.38
CA ALA A 125 -16.59 14.85 7.82
C ALA A 125 -15.50 15.86 8.26
N ARG A 126 -14.41 16.02 7.50
CA ARG A 126 -13.38 17.04 7.74
C ARG A 126 -13.91 18.49 7.66
N TYR A 127 -15.00 18.72 6.93
CA TYR A 127 -15.70 20.00 6.90
C TYR A 127 -16.81 20.11 7.95
N GLY A 128 -16.95 19.14 8.86
CA GLY A 128 -18.00 19.14 9.87
C GLY A 128 -19.41 19.02 9.28
N LEU A 129 -19.55 18.41 8.10
CA LEU A 129 -20.84 18.16 7.48
C LEU A 129 -21.52 16.95 8.12
N ASN A 130 -22.85 16.86 7.98
CA ASN A 130 -23.57 15.63 8.31
C ASN A 130 -23.27 14.59 7.24
N VAL A 131 -22.83 13.40 7.63
CA VAL A 131 -22.40 12.35 6.69
C VAL A 131 -23.18 11.07 6.93
N LEU A 132 -23.78 10.55 5.86
CA LEU A 132 -24.35 9.21 5.79
C LEU A 132 -23.53 8.42 4.77
N ALA A 133 -22.99 7.27 5.18
CA ALA A 133 -22.20 6.42 4.31
C ALA A 133 -22.68 4.98 4.42
N SER A 134 -22.77 4.29 3.28
CA SER A 134 -23.16 2.88 3.20
C SER A 134 -22.25 2.13 2.23
N ASP A 135 -22.09 0.84 2.47
CA ASP A 135 -21.49 -0.09 1.52
C ASP A 135 -22.06 -1.49 1.78
N LEU A 136 -22.18 -2.30 0.72
CA LEU A 136 -22.64 -3.70 0.85
C LEU A 136 -21.56 -4.58 1.51
N ASN A 137 -20.28 -4.23 1.33
CA ASN A 137 -19.18 -5.01 1.86
C ASN A 137 -18.94 -4.69 3.35
N PRO A 138 -19.07 -5.66 4.27
CA PRO A 138 -18.88 -5.41 5.70
C PRO A 138 -17.45 -4.93 6.04
N VAL A 139 -16.43 -5.31 5.25
CA VAL A 139 -15.05 -4.82 5.42
C VAL A 139 -14.95 -3.31 5.15
N ALA A 140 -15.67 -2.82 4.13
CA ALA A 140 -15.76 -1.38 3.87
C ALA A 140 -16.41 -0.64 5.05
N VAL A 141 -17.53 -1.16 5.55
CA VAL A 141 -18.25 -0.57 6.69
C VAL A 141 -17.36 -0.49 7.93
N VAL A 142 -16.68 -1.59 8.30
CA VAL A 142 -15.77 -1.59 9.46
C VAL A 142 -14.60 -0.63 9.25
N THR A 143 -14.03 -0.59 8.04
CA THR A 143 -12.94 0.34 7.71
C THR A 143 -13.37 1.80 7.88
N MET A 144 -14.56 2.16 7.39
CA MET A 144 -15.14 3.49 7.54
C MET A 144 -15.39 3.85 9.00
N LYS A 145 -15.95 2.92 9.78
CA LYS A 145 -16.17 3.12 11.21
C LYS A 145 -14.85 3.37 11.95
N ALA A 146 -13.84 2.54 11.71
CA ALA A 146 -12.53 2.68 12.32
C ALA A 146 -11.83 3.98 11.95
N ALA A 147 -11.99 4.45 10.72
CA ALA A 147 -11.28 5.63 10.22
C ALA A 147 -12.00 6.96 10.47
N MET A 148 -13.30 6.95 10.74
CA MET A 148 -14.14 8.14 10.93
C MET A 148 -14.92 8.12 12.24
N GLU A 149 -15.80 7.14 12.41
CA GLU A 149 -16.78 7.12 13.51
C GLU A 149 -16.11 6.95 14.87
N TYR A 150 -15.20 5.99 15.01
CA TYR A 150 -14.56 5.70 16.29
C TYR A 150 -13.63 6.83 16.76
N PRO A 151 -12.75 7.40 15.92
CA PRO A 151 -11.95 8.55 16.32
C PRO A 151 -12.79 9.76 16.74
N LEU A 152 -13.91 10.02 16.04
CA LEU A 152 -14.82 11.12 16.40
C LEU A 152 -15.58 10.86 17.70
N LYS A 153 -15.98 9.60 17.94
CA LYS A 153 -16.76 9.21 19.12
C LYS A 153 -15.93 9.13 20.39
N PHE A 154 -14.75 8.54 20.31
CA PHE A 154 -13.91 8.20 21.46
C PHE A 154 -12.74 9.17 21.65
N GLY A 155 -12.43 9.98 20.65
CA GLY A 155 -11.38 10.99 20.75
C GLY A 155 -10.00 10.40 21.06
N PRO A 156 -9.13 11.16 21.75
CA PRO A 156 -7.77 10.73 22.09
C PRO A 156 -7.69 9.47 22.95
N ASP A 157 -8.72 9.16 23.75
CA ASP A 157 -8.73 7.99 24.64
C ASP A 157 -8.72 6.67 23.87
N LEU A 158 -9.22 6.66 22.62
CA LEU A 158 -9.13 5.51 21.72
C LEU A 158 -7.69 5.03 21.52
N GLN A 159 -6.71 5.94 21.57
CA GLN A 159 -5.31 5.59 21.42
C GLN A 159 -4.85 4.63 22.52
N GLN A 160 -5.31 4.83 23.75
CA GLN A 160 -4.94 3.98 24.88
C GLN A 160 -5.43 2.54 24.69
N ASP A 161 -6.66 2.39 24.21
CA ASP A 161 -7.21 1.08 23.87
C ASP A 161 -6.48 0.43 22.69
N ILE A 162 -6.18 1.19 21.63
CA ILE A 162 -5.40 0.70 20.50
C ILE A 162 -4.04 0.17 20.99
N ASP A 163 -3.30 0.95 21.77
CA ASP A 163 -1.98 0.58 22.28
C ASP A 163 -2.04 -0.69 23.13
N LYS A 164 -3.03 -0.77 24.01
CA LYS A 164 -3.28 -1.95 24.86
C LYS A 164 -3.53 -3.21 24.02
N TRP A 165 -4.46 -3.14 23.07
CA TRP A 165 -4.85 -4.31 22.29
C TRP A 165 -3.80 -4.71 21.26
N VAL A 166 -3.12 -3.74 20.63
CA VAL A 166 -1.98 -4.01 19.73
C VAL A 166 -0.88 -4.73 20.50
N LYS A 167 -0.54 -4.26 21.70
CA LYS A 167 0.44 -4.93 22.55
C LYS A 167 0.00 -6.35 22.89
N TRP A 168 -1.24 -6.52 23.37
CA TRP A 168 -1.75 -7.85 23.74
C TRP A 168 -1.76 -8.83 22.56
N VAL A 169 -2.20 -8.39 21.37
CA VAL A 169 -2.15 -9.22 20.15
C VAL A 169 -0.71 -9.57 19.79
N GLY A 170 0.21 -8.61 19.90
CA GLY A 170 1.64 -8.84 19.67
C GLY A 170 2.22 -9.88 20.62
N ASP A 171 2.03 -9.71 21.92
CA ASP A 171 2.52 -10.63 22.95
C ASP A 171 1.95 -12.05 22.76
N GLU A 172 0.65 -12.16 22.46
CA GLU A 172 0.00 -13.45 22.28
C GLU A 172 0.40 -14.13 20.97
N ALA A 173 0.61 -13.34 19.90
CA ALA A 173 1.14 -13.85 18.64
C ALA A 173 2.59 -14.35 18.82
N GLU A 174 3.44 -13.59 19.50
CA GLU A 174 4.82 -13.99 19.80
C GLU A 174 4.83 -15.30 20.60
N LYS A 175 4.06 -15.38 21.69
CA LYS A 175 3.95 -16.59 22.51
C LYS A 175 3.54 -17.82 21.71
N ARG A 176 2.55 -17.69 20.82
CA ARG A 176 1.99 -18.81 20.04
C ARG A 176 2.86 -19.20 18.84
N LEU A 177 3.61 -18.25 18.29
CA LEU A 177 4.33 -18.44 17.03
C LEU A 177 5.85 -18.64 17.23
N ALA A 178 6.39 -18.35 18.41
CA ALA A 178 7.83 -18.42 18.69
C ALA A 178 8.47 -19.77 18.31
N GLU A 179 7.77 -20.88 18.53
CA GLU A 179 8.31 -22.22 18.20
C GLU A 179 8.52 -22.43 16.69
N PHE A 180 7.75 -21.74 15.85
CA PHE A 180 7.84 -21.83 14.39
C PHE A 180 8.83 -20.84 13.78
N PHE A 181 9.25 -19.84 14.56
CA PHE A 181 10.16 -18.77 14.11
C PHE A 181 11.33 -18.60 15.07
N PRO A 182 12.19 -19.63 15.23
CA PRO A 182 13.31 -19.59 16.16
C PRO A 182 14.29 -18.46 15.82
N SER A 183 14.83 -17.81 16.86
CA SER A 183 15.92 -16.84 16.74
C SER A 183 17.05 -17.22 17.67
N LEU A 184 18.31 -16.94 17.29
CA LEU A 184 19.44 -17.13 18.18
C LEU A 184 19.49 -16.05 19.28
N PRO A 185 20.18 -16.29 20.41
CA PRO A 185 20.35 -15.27 21.44
C PRO A 185 20.96 -13.97 20.90
N GLY A 186 20.28 -12.84 21.12
CA GLY A 186 20.71 -11.52 20.63
C GLY A 186 20.35 -11.23 19.17
N GLU A 187 19.68 -12.17 18.51
CA GLU A 187 19.14 -12.06 17.15
C GLU A 187 17.63 -11.87 17.19
N THR A 188 17.11 -11.09 16.25
CA THR A 188 15.68 -11.00 15.97
C THR A 188 15.47 -11.23 14.48
N VAL A 189 14.99 -12.42 14.12
CA VAL A 189 14.63 -12.73 12.73
C VAL A 189 13.47 -11.85 12.29
N GLN A 190 13.61 -11.21 11.14
CA GLN A 190 12.63 -10.30 10.55
C GLN A 190 11.88 -10.96 9.40
N TYR A 191 12.60 -11.71 8.55
CA TYR A 191 12.02 -12.32 7.36
C TYR A 191 12.59 -13.71 7.10
N TYR A 192 11.71 -14.61 6.66
CA TYR A 192 12.08 -15.87 6.04
C TYR A 192 11.70 -15.79 4.57
N LEU A 193 12.67 -15.97 3.69
CA LEU A 193 12.50 -15.81 2.26
C LEU A 193 12.44 -17.19 1.59
N TRP A 194 11.27 -17.49 1.02
CA TRP A 194 10.94 -18.78 0.44
C TRP A 194 10.70 -18.65 -1.06
N ALA A 195 11.14 -19.65 -1.82
CA ALA A 195 10.76 -19.82 -3.21
C ALA A 195 9.74 -20.96 -3.32
N HIS A 196 8.72 -20.78 -4.16
CA HIS A 196 7.91 -21.91 -4.60
C HIS A 196 8.77 -22.86 -5.43
N THR A 197 8.52 -24.16 -5.36
CA THR A 197 9.29 -25.15 -6.13
C THR A 197 8.40 -26.03 -7.00
N VAL A 198 9.00 -26.53 -8.09
CA VAL A 198 8.42 -27.53 -9.00
C VAL A 198 9.43 -28.62 -9.27
N VAL A 199 8.96 -29.80 -9.68
CA VAL A 199 9.82 -30.89 -10.15
C VAL A 199 10.13 -30.69 -11.62
N CYS A 200 11.40 -30.65 -12.00
CA CYS A 200 11.80 -30.57 -13.39
C CYS A 200 11.38 -31.84 -14.14
N PRO A 201 10.64 -31.76 -15.26
CA PRO A 201 10.18 -32.94 -15.99
C PRO A 201 11.32 -33.72 -16.67
N ASN A 202 12.51 -33.10 -16.81
CA ASN A 202 13.65 -33.72 -17.50
C ASN A 202 14.63 -34.42 -16.54
N CYS A 203 15.00 -33.77 -15.43
CA CYS A 203 16.00 -34.30 -14.50
C CYS A 203 15.43 -34.61 -13.11
N GLU A 204 14.13 -34.44 -12.93
CA GLU A 204 13.39 -34.70 -11.69
C GLU A 204 13.89 -33.91 -10.47
N SER A 205 14.72 -32.89 -10.69
CA SER A 205 15.19 -32.03 -9.62
C SER A 205 14.08 -31.11 -9.11
N ILE A 206 14.08 -30.85 -7.81
CA ILE A 206 13.27 -29.81 -7.19
C ILE A 206 13.91 -28.46 -7.54
N VAL A 207 13.19 -27.66 -8.32
CA VAL A 207 13.65 -26.38 -8.84
C VAL A 207 12.90 -25.24 -8.15
N PRO A 208 13.60 -24.33 -7.44
CA PRO A 208 13.00 -23.13 -6.92
C PRO A 208 12.67 -22.16 -8.05
N LEU A 209 11.51 -21.53 -7.99
CA LEU A 209 10.99 -20.56 -8.95
C LEU A 209 11.08 -19.17 -8.34
N SER A 210 12.08 -18.38 -8.76
CA SER A 210 12.20 -16.98 -8.37
C SER A 210 12.48 -16.08 -9.59
N PRO A 211 11.70 -14.99 -9.76
CA PRO A 211 11.97 -13.98 -10.77
C PRO A 211 13.02 -12.95 -10.31
N ASN A 212 13.53 -13.07 -9.09
CA ASN A 212 14.47 -12.13 -8.50
C ASN A 212 15.28 -12.76 -7.36
N TRP A 213 16.60 -12.71 -7.46
CA TRP A 213 17.50 -13.18 -6.40
C TRP A 213 18.16 -12.07 -5.58
N TRP A 214 17.82 -10.80 -5.83
CA TRP A 214 18.29 -9.69 -4.99
C TRP A 214 17.66 -9.72 -3.60
N LEU A 215 18.50 -9.60 -2.58
CA LEU A 215 18.10 -9.43 -1.18
C LEU A 215 18.12 -7.95 -0.78
N ASP A 216 19.19 -7.23 -1.12
CA ASP A 216 19.29 -5.78 -0.93
C ASP A 216 20.09 -5.14 -2.07
N LYS A 217 19.41 -4.26 -2.81
CA LYS A 217 19.99 -3.39 -3.85
C LYS A 217 19.65 -1.91 -3.64
N SER A 218 19.36 -1.54 -2.41
CA SER A 218 19.02 -0.16 -2.04
C SER A 218 20.20 0.79 -2.25
N SER A 219 19.91 2.07 -2.44
CA SER A 219 20.96 3.11 -2.52
C SER A 219 21.84 3.15 -1.27
N SER A 220 21.31 2.74 -0.11
CA SER A 220 22.09 2.60 1.13
C SER A 220 23.10 1.45 1.03
N ALA A 221 22.66 0.27 0.60
CA ALA A 221 23.54 -0.89 0.42
C ALA A 221 24.65 -0.62 -0.60
N ILE A 222 24.33 0.09 -1.69
CA ILE A 222 25.32 0.51 -2.70
C ILE A 222 26.39 1.40 -2.07
N LYS A 223 25.99 2.44 -1.32
CA LYS A 223 26.92 3.38 -0.67
C LYS A 223 27.84 2.69 0.34
N LYS A 224 27.35 1.63 1.00
CA LYS A 224 28.09 0.86 2.00
C LYS A 224 28.90 -0.29 1.42
N ALA A 225 28.83 -0.53 0.10
CA ALA A 225 29.42 -1.72 -0.53
C ALA A 225 28.93 -3.04 0.11
N GLN A 226 27.64 -3.08 0.45
CA GLN A 226 26.97 -4.20 1.14
C GLN A 226 25.75 -4.69 0.35
N LEU A 227 25.85 -4.73 -0.98
CA LEU A 227 24.84 -5.40 -1.80
C LEU A 227 24.74 -6.86 -1.38
N ALA A 228 23.53 -7.41 -1.42
CA ALA A 228 23.27 -8.81 -1.09
C ALA A 228 22.34 -9.45 -2.12
N ALA A 229 22.68 -10.66 -2.56
CA ALA A 229 21.85 -11.48 -3.42
C ALA A 229 22.09 -12.96 -3.15
N ILE A 230 21.21 -13.80 -3.70
CA ILE A 230 21.33 -15.24 -3.68
C ILE A 230 21.86 -15.74 -5.01
N LYS A 231 22.76 -16.72 -4.95
CA LYS A 231 23.24 -17.48 -6.09
C LYS A 231 22.70 -18.91 -5.98
N PRO A 232 21.77 -19.32 -6.87
CA PRO A 232 21.37 -20.71 -6.96
C PRO A 232 22.55 -21.59 -7.37
N ILE A 233 22.79 -22.68 -6.65
CA ILE A 233 23.88 -23.62 -6.87
C ILE A 233 23.29 -24.96 -7.30
N SER A 234 23.73 -25.45 -8.45
CA SER A 234 23.26 -26.72 -8.99
C SER A 234 23.74 -27.89 -8.13
N ASN A 235 22.81 -28.76 -7.71
CA ASN A 235 23.09 -29.99 -6.97
C ASN A 235 22.32 -31.17 -7.61
N PRO A 236 22.80 -31.68 -8.75
CA PRO A 236 22.11 -32.73 -9.50
C PRO A 236 22.07 -34.07 -8.76
N ASP A 237 23.09 -34.39 -7.96
CA ASP A 237 23.18 -35.66 -7.22
C ASP A 237 22.06 -35.80 -6.20
N GLU A 238 21.75 -34.71 -5.49
CA GLU A 238 20.64 -34.63 -4.53
C GLU A 238 19.32 -34.20 -5.18
N LYS A 239 19.27 -34.08 -6.51
CA LYS A 239 18.10 -33.60 -7.27
C LYS A 239 17.50 -32.31 -6.70
N LYS A 240 18.33 -31.35 -6.32
CA LYS A 240 17.90 -30.06 -5.75
C LYS A 240 18.77 -28.90 -6.21
N VAL A 241 18.42 -27.70 -5.78
CA VAL A 241 19.21 -26.49 -5.98
C VAL A 241 19.52 -25.91 -4.61
N ASP A 242 20.79 -25.74 -4.30
CA ASP A 242 21.25 -25.09 -3.07
C ASP A 242 21.40 -23.58 -3.29
N PHE A 243 21.73 -22.83 -2.23
CA PHE A 243 21.82 -21.37 -2.29
C PHE A 243 23.08 -20.86 -1.61
N ASP A 244 23.81 -19.99 -2.29
CA ASP A 244 24.90 -19.23 -1.72
C ASP A 244 24.50 -17.77 -1.54
N LEU A 245 24.83 -17.22 -0.37
CA LEU A 245 24.67 -15.80 -0.09
C LEU A 245 25.87 -15.03 -0.65
N VAL A 246 25.59 -14.15 -1.60
CA VAL A 246 26.59 -13.30 -2.25
C VAL A 246 26.49 -11.89 -1.70
N LYS A 247 27.58 -11.40 -1.10
CA LYS A 247 27.71 -10.01 -0.62
C LYS A 247 28.86 -9.30 -1.31
N GLY A 248 28.69 -8.03 -1.63
CA GLY A 248 29.77 -7.27 -2.25
C GLY A 248 29.42 -5.85 -2.65
N LYS A 249 30.29 -5.27 -3.48
CA LYS A 249 30.14 -3.91 -4.00
C LYS A 249 29.46 -3.91 -5.38
N LYS A 250 28.89 -2.78 -5.76
CA LYS A 250 28.28 -2.61 -7.09
C LYS A 250 29.34 -2.78 -8.19
N GLY A 251 29.06 -3.64 -9.17
CA GLY A 251 29.83 -3.76 -10.40
C GLY A 251 29.18 -3.04 -11.59
N ASN A 252 29.45 -3.53 -12.79
CA ASN A 252 28.87 -2.98 -14.01
C ASN A 252 27.41 -3.39 -14.18
N GLY A 253 26.52 -2.44 -14.47
CA GLY A 253 25.10 -2.74 -14.63
C GLY A 253 24.46 -3.26 -13.33
N SER A 254 23.93 -4.48 -13.39
CA SER A 254 23.23 -5.20 -12.30
C SER A 254 24.12 -6.23 -11.60
N THR A 255 25.43 -6.03 -11.50
CA THR A 255 26.32 -7.03 -10.90
C THR A 255 26.77 -6.69 -9.47
N ILE A 256 27.19 -7.74 -8.76
CA ILE A 256 27.89 -7.68 -7.48
C ILE A 256 29.32 -8.16 -7.70
N ILE A 257 30.30 -7.33 -7.33
CA ILE A 257 31.71 -7.71 -7.28
C ILE A 257 32.02 -8.29 -5.90
N THR A 258 32.50 -9.52 -5.89
CA THR A 258 32.93 -10.26 -4.71
C THR A 258 34.42 -10.59 -4.77
N ALA A 259 34.95 -11.27 -3.74
CA ALA A 259 36.31 -11.79 -3.77
C ALA A 259 36.50 -12.86 -4.87
N ASP A 260 35.44 -13.63 -5.16
CA ASP A 260 35.46 -14.77 -6.08
C ASP A 260 35.06 -14.39 -7.52
N GLY A 261 34.87 -13.09 -7.78
CA GLY A 261 34.53 -12.55 -9.11
C GLY A 261 33.24 -11.74 -9.12
N GLU A 262 32.74 -11.52 -10.34
CA GLU A 262 31.53 -10.73 -10.61
C GLU A 262 30.32 -11.66 -10.81
N TYR A 263 29.23 -11.38 -10.11
CA TYR A 263 27.98 -12.15 -10.17
C TYR A 263 26.81 -11.25 -10.59
N ASP A 264 25.98 -11.73 -11.51
CA ASP A 264 24.76 -11.04 -11.95
C ASP A 264 23.52 -11.83 -11.48
N PRO A 265 22.78 -11.32 -10.47
CA PRO A 265 21.55 -11.96 -10.00
C PRO A 265 20.39 -11.90 -11.01
N ASP A 266 20.39 -10.94 -11.94
CA ASP A 266 19.29 -10.73 -12.89
C ASP A 266 19.28 -11.82 -13.98
N ILE A 267 20.42 -12.44 -14.29
CA ILE A 267 20.50 -13.58 -15.24
C ILE A 267 20.31 -14.95 -14.58
N ALA A 268 20.39 -15.01 -13.25
CA ALA A 268 20.27 -16.25 -12.48
C ALA A 268 18.82 -16.62 -12.12
N VAL A 269 17.84 -15.80 -12.56
CA VAL A 269 16.41 -16.04 -12.32
C VAL A 269 15.97 -17.40 -12.87
N THR A 270 15.13 -18.10 -12.11
CA THR A 270 14.69 -19.45 -12.44
C THR A 270 13.26 -19.50 -12.95
N ILE A 271 12.56 -18.36 -12.95
CA ILE A 271 11.27 -18.19 -13.63
C ILE A 271 11.16 -16.78 -14.22
N SER A 272 10.63 -16.68 -15.44
CA SER A 272 10.28 -15.41 -16.07
C SER A 272 9.07 -15.61 -16.96
N ARG A 273 8.07 -14.72 -16.85
CA ARG A 273 6.81 -14.80 -17.63
C ARG A 273 6.18 -16.20 -17.58
N SER A 274 6.16 -16.79 -16.38
CA SER A 274 5.66 -18.15 -16.10
C SER A 274 6.42 -19.31 -16.74
N VAL A 275 7.57 -19.05 -17.39
CA VAL A 275 8.45 -20.09 -17.93
C VAL A 275 9.61 -20.29 -16.97
N GLY A 276 9.78 -21.52 -16.48
CA GLY A 276 10.86 -21.90 -15.58
C GLY A 276 12.13 -22.32 -16.33
N LYS A 277 13.27 -22.23 -15.66
CA LYS A 277 14.56 -22.76 -16.13
C LYS A 277 15.22 -23.55 -15.01
N CYS A 278 15.54 -24.82 -15.28
CA CYS A 278 16.20 -25.67 -14.30
C CYS A 278 17.69 -25.30 -14.14
N PRO A 279 18.18 -24.97 -12.93
CA PRO A 279 19.62 -24.73 -12.72
C PRO A 279 20.49 -25.99 -12.93
N ASN A 280 19.95 -27.18 -12.70
CA ASN A 280 20.73 -28.43 -12.80
C ASN A 280 20.95 -28.89 -14.25
N CYS A 281 19.89 -28.94 -15.07
CA CYS A 281 19.98 -29.45 -16.45
C CYS A 281 19.77 -28.37 -17.52
N HIS A 282 19.52 -27.12 -17.11
CA HIS A 282 19.29 -25.96 -17.98
C HIS A 282 18.08 -26.04 -18.92
N ASN A 283 17.30 -27.13 -18.85
CA ASN A 283 16.05 -27.26 -19.60
C ASN A 283 14.98 -26.29 -19.12
N ILE A 284 14.14 -25.92 -20.07
CA ILE A 284 12.96 -25.10 -19.86
C ILE A 284 11.89 -25.94 -19.17
N ILE A 285 11.22 -25.35 -18.18
CA ILE A 285 10.03 -25.90 -17.54
C ILE A 285 8.86 -25.04 -18.02
N GLU A 286 8.08 -25.59 -18.94
CA GLU A 286 6.99 -24.87 -19.59
C GLU A 286 5.89 -24.46 -18.60
N ASP A 287 5.19 -23.37 -18.93
CA ASP A 287 4.13 -22.77 -18.10
C ASP A 287 2.98 -23.76 -17.81
N ASP A 288 2.62 -24.59 -18.78
CA ASP A 288 1.60 -25.62 -18.64
C ASP A 288 2.04 -26.73 -17.66
N VAL A 289 3.31 -27.12 -17.67
CA VAL A 289 3.88 -28.07 -16.72
C VAL A 289 3.85 -27.51 -15.29
N ILE A 290 4.27 -26.25 -15.11
CA ILE A 290 4.23 -25.58 -13.79
C ILE A 290 2.79 -25.49 -13.29
N LYS A 291 1.85 -25.03 -14.13
CA LYS A 291 0.43 -24.95 -13.79
C LYS A 291 -0.18 -26.31 -13.49
N SER A 292 0.21 -27.34 -14.23
CA SER A 292 -0.27 -28.71 -14.01
C SER A 292 0.17 -29.21 -12.63
N GLN A 293 1.45 -29.07 -12.29
CA GLN A 293 1.96 -29.44 -10.97
C GLN A 293 1.27 -28.64 -9.85
N ALA A 294 1.10 -27.33 -10.02
CA ALA A 294 0.41 -26.49 -9.05
C ALA A 294 -1.04 -26.93 -8.78
N LYS A 295 -1.76 -27.45 -9.81
CA LYS A 295 -3.13 -27.94 -9.67
C LYS A 295 -3.22 -29.34 -9.06
N ILE A 296 -2.29 -30.22 -9.40
CA ILE A 296 -2.34 -31.64 -9.01
C ILE A 296 -1.72 -31.84 -7.62
N ASN A 297 -0.51 -31.33 -7.43
CA ASN A 297 0.30 -31.59 -6.23
C ASN A 297 0.44 -30.35 -5.32
N GLY A 298 0.07 -29.17 -5.82
CA GLY A 298 0.48 -27.91 -5.21
C GLY A 298 1.93 -27.55 -5.57
N LEU A 299 2.35 -26.35 -5.18
CA LEU A 299 3.75 -25.93 -5.29
C LEU A 299 4.49 -26.28 -4.00
N GLY A 300 5.73 -26.79 -4.13
CA GLY A 300 6.61 -26.98 -2.99
C GLY A 300 7.17 -25.65 -2.49
N HIS A 301 7.91 -25.68 -1.39
CA HIS A 301 8.52 -24.50 -0.79
C HIS A 301 9.95 -24.81 -0.37
N GLN A 302 10.88 -23.88 -0.62
CA GLN A 302 12.26 -24.00 -0.18
C GLN A 302 12.75 -22.66 0.38
N LEU A 303 13.25 -22.68 1.62
CA LEU A 303 13.86 -21.53 2.28
C LEU A 303 15.20 -21.24 1.61
N TYR A 304 15.42 -20.00 1.18
CA TYR A 304 16.67 -19.61 0.52
C TYR A 304 17.43 -18.51 1.26
N ALA A 305 16.79 -17.79 2.18
CA ALA A 305 17.45 -16.80 3.03
C ALA A 305 16.65 -16.52 4.29
N VAL A 306 17.35 -16.22 5.37
CA VAL A 306 16.78 -15.68 6.61
C VAL A 306 17.37 -14.29 6.80
N ALA A 307 16.54 -13.30 7.04
CA ALA A 307 16.97 -11.94 7.34
C ALA A 307 16.72 -11.63 8.80
N SER A 308 17.74 -11.20 9.52
CA SER A 308 17.68 -10.95 10.95
C SER A 308 18.35 -9.64 11.35
N LYS A 309 18.15 -9.22 12.60
CA LYS A 309 18.87 -8.11 13.22
C LYS A 309 19.62 -8.62 14.43
N ILE A 310 20.88 -8.22 14.58
CA ILE A 310 21.68 -8.51 15.76
C ILE A 310 21.84 -7.21 16.56
N GLY A 311 21.19 -7.13 17.73
CA GLY A 311 21.09 -5.90 18.52
C GLY A 311 20.34 -4.76 17.77
N ASN A 312 20.79 -3.51 17.94
CA ASN A 312 20.23 -2.33 17.24
C ASN A 312 20.80 -2.10 15.83
N ASN A 313 21.46 -3.11 15.24
CA ASN A 313 22.15 -2.97 13.97
C ASN A 313 21.24 -3.21 12.75
N TYR A 314 21.83 -2.97 11.57
CA TYR A 314 21.20 -3.17 10.26
C TYR A 314 20.77 -4.62 10.03
N LEU A 315 19.83 -4.80 9.10
CA LEU A 315 19.39 -6.11 8.63
C LEU A 315 20.58 -6.91 8.09
N THR A 316 20.74 -8.15 8.54
CA THR A 316 21.73 -9.12 8.09
C THR A 316 21.03 -10.32 7.46
N PHE A 317 21.73 -10.97 6.53
CA PHE A 317 21.31 -12.20 5.85
C PHE A 317 22.39 -13.25 6.05
#